data_AF-A0AAD3ZLZ3-F1
#
_entry.id   AF-A0AAD3ZLZ3-F1
#
_cell.length_a   1.000
_cell.length_b   1.000
_cell.length_c   1.000
_cell.angle_alpha   90.00
_cell.angle_beta   90.00
_cell.angle_gamma   90.00
#
_symmetry.space_group_name_H-M   'P 1'
#
loop_
_entity.id
_entity.type
_entity.pdbx_description
1 polymer ?
#
loop_
_entity_poly.entity_id
_entity_poly.type
_entity_poly.pdbx_seq_one_letter_code
_entity_poly.pdbx_strand_id
1 'polypeptide(L)'
;MRLPGARWYGEQNRDDEKGLLQMVIYTVLPPEQVMGQEGEPPQYFTVDMGGRAFVMELVGGQARIVRLLSVDPRDYLRPEWQPGRMVGFTIPGTELPSRPSNPSCLPT
;
A
#
# COMPACT_ATOMS: atom_id res chain seq x y z
N MET A 1 26.86 36.35 52.56
CA MET A 1 26.03 35.14 52.64
C MET A 1 25.76 34.69 51.21
N ARG A 2 26.23 33.49 50.85
CA ARG A 2 26.29 32.95 49.48
C ARG A 2 25.04 32.12 49.23
N LEU A 3 24.27 32.40 48.18
CA LEU A 3 23.32 31.43 47.63
C LEU A 3 23.93 30.88 46.32
N PRO A 4 24.18 29.57 46.22
CA PRO A 4 24.73 28.94 45.03
C PRO A 4 23.62 28.58 44.04
N GLY A 5 23.90 28.65 42.73
CA GLY A 5 23.35 27.66 41.81
C GLY A 5 22.25 28.04 40.82
N ALA A 6 22.10 29.29 40.39
CA ALA A 6 21.28 29.59 39.20
C ALA A 6 22.17 30.08 38.06
N ARG A 7 22.79 29.13 37.34
CA ARG A 7 23.33 29.37 36.00
C ARG A 7 22.14 29.50 35.05
N TRP A 8 21.71 30.73 34.80
CA TRP A 8 20.75 31.04 33.74
C TRP A 8 21.44 30.86 32.38
N TYR A 9 20.69 30.31 31.43
CA TYR A 9 21.04 30.01 30.04
C TYR A 9 21.98 31.07 29.39
N GLY A 10 23.29 30.89 29.55
CA GLY A 10 24.24 31.10 28.45
C GLY A 10 24.33 29.75 27.74
N GLU A 11 24.34 29.65 26.42
CA GLU A 11 25.29 30.31 25.55
C GLU A 11 24.81 30.02 24.13
N GLN A 12 24.05 30.95 23.54
CA GLN A 12 23.66 30.84 22.15
C GLN A 12 24.91 31.19 21.32
N ASN A 13 25.72 30.17 21.01
CA ASN A 13 26.84 30.30 20.10
C ASN A 13 26.33 30.89 18.78
N ARG A 14 26.99 31.98 18.40
CA ARG A 14 26.83 32.67 17.12
C ARG A 14 27.36 31.79 15.99
N ASP A 15 26.93 32.19 14.79
CA ASP A 15 27.59 31.94 13.52
C ASP A 15 27.37 30.54 12.94
N ASP A 16 26.28 30.37 12.18
CA ASP A 16 26.35 29.75 10.85
C ASP A 16 25.08 30.02 10.03
N GLU A 17 25.17 31.14 9.32
CA GLU A 17 24.40 31.62 8.16
C GLU A 17 24.20 30.59 7.02
N LYS A 18 23.45 29.53 7.26
CA LYS A 18 22.87 28.71 6.20
C LYS A 18 21.36 28.70 6.34
N GLY A 19 20.71 29.53 5.53
CA GLY A 19 19.27 29.52 5.27
C GLY A 19 18.84 28.22 4.60
N LEU A 20 19.04 27.10 5.28
CA LEU A 20 18.43 25.83 4.96
C LEU A 20 17.13 25.81 5.76
N LEU A 21 16.01 25.77 5.04
CA LEU A 21 14.70 25.50 5.63
C LEU A 21 14.80 24.14 6.33
N GLN A 22 15.08 24.16 7.63
CA GLN A 22 15.03 23.01 8.52
C GLN A 22 13.57 22.57 8.57
N MET A 23 13.21 21.61 7.72
CA MET A 23 11.87 21.06 7.70
C MET A 23 11.79 19.98 8.77
N VAL A 24 11.19 20.34 9.91
CA VAL A 24 10.91 19.40 11.01
C VAL A 24 9.63 18.64 10.69
N ILE A 25 9.70 17.31 10.68
CA ILE A 25 8.51 16.45 10.54
C ILE A 25 7.87 16.31 11.92
N TYR A 26 6.76 17.00 12.15
CA TYR A 26 5.93 16.84 13.35
C TYR A 26 4.95 15.68 13.15
N THR A 27 5.36 14.49 13.55
CA THR A 27 4.49 13.31 13.59
C THR A 27 4.37 12.83 15.04
N VAL A 28 3.17 12.36 15.41
CA VAL A 28 2.93 11.69 16.69
C VAL A 28 3.49 10.27 16.73
N LEU A 29 3.89 9.75 15.56
CA LEU A 29 4.46 8.42 15.41
C LEU A 29 5.99 8.48 15.56
N PRO A 30 6.62 7.52 16.27
CA PRO A 30 8.07 7.41 16.30
C PRO A 30 8.65 7.33 14.88
N PRO A 31 9.79 7.99 14.59
CA PRO A 31 10.37 8.01 13.25
C PRO A 31 10.70 6.60 12.74
N GLU A 32 11.06 5.66 13.61
CA GLU A 32 11.36 4.27 13.27
C GLU A 32 10.13 3.54 12.68
N GLN A 33 8.91 3.95 13.06
CA GLN A 33 7.67 3.37 12.55
C GLN A 33 7.30 3.91 11.16
N VAL A 34 7.65 5.17 10.88
CA VAL A 34 7.43 5.79 9.56
C VAL A 34 8.46 5.30 8.55
N MET A 35 9.72 5.16 9.00
CA MET A 35 10.84 4.64 8.22
C MET A 35 10.88 3.11 8.21
N GLY A 36 9.72 2.46 8.28
CA GLY A 36 9.59 1.01 8.51
C GLY A 36 10.48 0.13 7.62
N GLN A 37 10.73 -1.09 8.08
CA GLN A 37 11.61 -2.05 7.41
C GLN A 37 11.21 -2.29 5.94
N GLU A 38 12.22 -2.28 5.07
CA GLU A 38 12.12 -2.62 3.64
C GLU A 38 11.71 -4.09 3.47
N GLY A 39 10.41 -4.37 3.56
CA GLY A 39 9.83 -5.59 3.00
C GLY A 39 9.85 -5.54 1.46
N GLU A 40 9.69 -6.69 0.80
CA GLU A 40 9.44 -6.66 -0.64
C GLU A 40 8.19 -5.82 -0.93
N PRO A 41 8.27 -4.85 -1.85
CA PRO A 41 7.12 -4.06 -2.19
C PRO A 41 6.06 -4.99 -2.82
N PRO A 42 4.81 -4.97 -2.33
CA PRO A 42 3.74 -5.74 -2.93
C PRO A 42 3.59 -5.41 -4.42
N GLN A 43 3.41 -6.45 -5.23
CA GLN A 43 3.21 -6.30 -6.68
C GLN A 43 1.81 -5.80 -6.97
N TYR A 44 1.71 -4.52 -7.28
CA TYR A 44 0.47 -3.88 -7.65
C TYR A 44 0.25 -3.91 -9.17
N PHE A 45 -1.00 -4.13 -9.58
CA PHE A 45 -1.43 -4.00 -10.96
C PHE A 45 -2.76 -3.26 -11.03
N THR A 46 -3.00 -2.61 -12.17
CA THR A 46 -4.24 -1.86 -12.40
C THR A 46 -5.17 -2.66 -13.29
N VAL A 47 -6.44 -2.75 -12.90
CA VAL A 47 -7.49 -3.45 -13.66
C VAL A 47 -8.66 -2.49 -13.88
N ASP A 48 -9.16 -2.43 -15.11
CA ASP A 48 -10.46 -1.81 -15.37
C ASP A 48 -11.58 -2.83 -15.10
N MET A 49 -12.47 -2.49 -14.17
CA MET A 49 -13.65 -3.29 -13.90
C MET A 49 -14.89 -2.42 -13.90
N GLY A 50 -15.78 -2.70 -14.85
CA GLY A 50 -17.01 -1.92 -15.03
C GLY A 50 -16.73 -0.46 -15.36
N GLY A 51 -15.64 -0.14 -16.07
CA GLY A 51 -15.30 1.23 -16.48
C GLY A 51 -14.68 2.09 -15.37
N ARG A 52 -14.19 1.46 -14.30
CA ARG A 52 -13.47 2.10 -13.20
C ARG A 52 -12.13 1.40 -13.04
N ALA A 53 -11.09 2.18 -12.79
CA ALA A 53 -9.76 1.64 -12.56
C ALA A 53 -9.57 1.27 -11.09
N PHE A 54 -9.02 0.08 -10.85
CA PHE A 54 -8.71 -0.43 -9.52
C PHE A 54 -7.24 -0.82 -9.46
N VAL A 55 -6.58 -0.46 -8.37
CA VAL A 55 -5.26 -0.98 -8.01
C VAL A 55 -5.47 -2.21 -7.14
N MET A 56 -4.82 -3.30 -7.52
CA MET A 56 -4.95 -4.60 -6.87
C MET A 56 -3.60 -5.23 -6.60
N GLU A 57 -3.57 -6.11 -5.62
CA GLU A 57 -2.43 -6.99 -5.32
C GLU A 57 -2.87 -8.46 -5.40
N LEU A 58 -1.95 -9.36 -5.72
CA LEU A 58 -2.21 -10.79 -5.72
C LEU A 58 -1.82 -11.39 -4.37
N VAL A 59 -2.79 -11.92 -3.63
CA VAL A 59 -2.56 -12.56 -2.33
C VAL A 59 -3.13 -13.97 -2.39
N GLY A 60 -2.25 -14.99 -2.33
CA GLY A 60 -2.67 -16.40 -2.33
C GLY A 60 -3.46 -16.83 -3.58
N GLY A 61 -3.18 -16.24 -4.74
CA GLY A 61 -3.88 -16.53 -6.00
C GLY A 61 -5.22 -15.81 -6.18
N GLN A 62 -5.60 -14.93 -5.26
CA GLN A 62 -6.79 -14.07 -5.37
C GLN A 62 -6.37 -12.60 -5.45
N ALA A 63 -7.09 -11.80 -6.23
CA ALA A 63 -6.84 -10.37 -6.29
C ALA A 63 -7.48 -9.69 -5.09
N ARG A 64 -6.75 -8.80 -4.43
CA ARG A 64 -7.27 -7.95 -3.36
C ARG A 64 -7.31 -6.51 -3.83
N ILE A 65 -8.43 -5.83 -3.62
CA ILE A 65 -8.57 -4.41 -3.92
C ILE A 65 -7.70 -3.61 -2.95
N VAL A 66 -6.72 -2.89 -3.46
CA VAL A 66 -5.89 -1.97 -2.67
C VAL A 66 -6.52 -0.59 -2.69
N ARG A 67 -6.97 -0.14 -3.88
CA ARG A 67 -7.56 1.19 -4.06
C ARG A 67 -8.46 1.25 -5.28
N LEU A 68 -9.57 1.97 -5.15
CA LEU A 68 -10.39 2.43 -6.27
C LEU A 68 -9.87 3.79 -6.78
N LEU A 69 -9.68 3.90 -8.09
CA LEU A 69 -9.38 5.14 -8.81
C LEU A 69 -10.64 5.61 -9.54
N SER A 70 -11.51 6.32 -8.83
CA SER A 70 -12.70 6.94 -9.43
C SER A 70 -12.74 8.44 -9.14
N VAL A 71 -13.30 9.19 -10.07
CA VAL A 71 -13.57 10.63 -9.90
C VAL A 71 -14.89 10.85 -9.18
N ASP A 72 -15.84 9.90 -9.24
CA ASP A 72 -17.13 10.01 -8.54
C ASP A 72 -16.99 9.55 -7.07
N PRO A 73 -17.23 10.44 -6.09
CA PRO A 73 -17.18 10.08 -4.68
C PRO A 73 -18.20 9.00 -4.27
N ARG A 74 -19.31 8.84 -5.00
CA ARG A 74 -20.32 7.82 -4.71
C ARG A 74 -19.79 6.40 -4.92
N ASP A 75 -18.83 6.23 -5.81
CA ASP A 75 -18.23 4.92 -6.08
C ASP A 75 -17.48 4.38 -4.85
N TYR A 76 -16.94 5.26 -4.00
CA TYR A 76 -16.29 4.88 -2.74
C TYR A 76 -17.26 4.40 -1.65
N LEU A 77 -18.56 4.68 -1.81
CA LEU A 77 -19.59 4.22 -0.87
C LEU A 77 -20.05 2.79 -1.17
N ARG A 78 -19.65 2.22 -2.30
CA ARG A 78 -20.07 0.88 -2.72
C ARG A 78 -19.30 -0.18 -1.93
N PRO A 79 -19.97 -1.03 -1.13
CA PRO A 79 -19.29 -2.00 -0.28
C PRO A 79 -18.44 -3.00 -1.05
N GLU A 80 -18.80 -3.28 -2.30
CA GLU A 80 -18.12 -4.22 -3.18
C GLU A 80 -16.76 -3.68 -3.67
N TRP A 81 -16.57 -2.37 -3.65
CA TRP A 81 -15.39 -1.67 -4.18
C TRP A 81 -14.46 -1.15 -3.09
N GLN A 82 -14.76 -1.49 -1.83
CA GLN A 82 -13.95 -1.06 -0.71
C GLN A 82 -12.56 -1.71 -0.74
N PRO A 83 -11.52 -0.97 -0.34
CA PRO A 83 -10.20 -1.52 -0.08
C PRO A 83 -10.25 -2.73 0.85
N GLY A 84 -9.44 -3.73 0.57
CA GLY A 84 -9.35 -4.98 1.31
C GLY A 84 -10.25 -6.11 0.81
N ARG A 85 -11.19 -5.84 -0.10
CA ARG A 85 -12.08 -6.86 -0.69
C ARG A 85 -11.29 -7.86 -1.55
N MET A 86 -11.59 -9.14 -1.42
CA MET A 86 -11.05 -10.19 -2.30
C MET A 86 -11.95 -10.37 -3.51
N VAL A 87 -11.36 -10.43 -4.70
CA VAL A 87 -12.04 -10.60 -5.98
C VAL A 87 -11.45 -11.83 -6.67
N GLY A 88 -12.32 -12.76 -7.06
CA GLY A 88 -11.93 -13.85 -7.94
C GLY A 88 -11.71 -13.28 -9.33
N PHE A 89 -10.51 -13.40 -9.87
CA PHE A 89 -10.21 -13.03 -11.25
C PHE A 89 -9.65 -14.26 -11.96
N THR A 90 -10.12 -14.48 -13.19
CA THR A 90 -9.55 -15.49 -14.08
C THR A 90 -8.60 -14.75 -15.01
N ILE A 91 -7.34 -15.18 -15.09
CA ILE A 91 -6.43 -14.66 -16.11
C ILE A 91 -6.91 -15.19 -17.46
N PRO A 92 -7.35 -14.35 -18.42
CA PRO A 92 -7.72 -14.81 -19.74
C PRO A 92 -6.51 -15.52 -20.38
N GLY A 93 -6.67 -16.80 -20.73
CA GLY A 93 -5.58 -17.67 -21.23
C GLY A 93 -5.23 -18.88 -20.37
N THR A 94 -5.93 -19.13 -19.25
CA THR A 94 -5.83 -20.39 -18.46
C THR A 94 -7.01 -21.33 -18.69
N GLU A 95 -7.53 -21.39 -19.92
CA GLU A 95 -8.31 -22.56 -20.32
C GLU A 95 -7.36 -23.75 -20.39
N LEU A 96 -7.39 -24.61 -19.37
CA LEU A 96 -6.80 -25.93 -19.49
C LEU A 96 -7.45 -26.58 -20.72
N PRO A 97 -6.67 -27.07 -21.70
CA PRO A 97 -7.27 -27.76 -22.84
C PRO A 97 -8.11 -28.89 -22.27
N SER A 98 -9.41 -28.86 -22.55
CA SER A 98 -10.33 -29.91 -22.18
C SER A 98 -9.73 -31.23 -22.65
N ARG A 99 -9.21 -32.03 -21.70
CA ARG A 99 -8.63 -33.34 -21.98
C ARG A 99 -9.70 -34.12 -22.75
N PRO A 100 -9.47 -34.53 -24.01
CA PRO A 100 -10.49 -35.28 -24.73
C PRO A 100 -10.80 -36.52 -23.90
N SER A 101 -12.08 -36.69 -23.57
CA SER A 101 -12.59 -37.89 -22.94
C SER A 101 -12.25 -39.06 -23.86
N ASN A 102 -11.25 -39.84 -23.49
CA ASN A 102 -10.92 -41.07 -24.19
C ASN A 102 -12.12 -42.01 -24.07
N PRO A 103 -12.81 -42.40 -25.16
CA PRO A 103 -13.78 -43.47 -25.06
C PRO A 103 -13.00 -44.76 -24.93
N SER A 104 -12.71 -45.16 -23.70
CA SER A 104 -12.36 -46.54 -23.38
C SER A 104 -13.56 -47.42 -23.73
N CYS A 105 -13.61 -47.90 -24.96
CA CYS A 105 -14.51 -48.96 -25.39
C CYS A 105 -13.70 -50.26 -25.52
N LEU A 106 -14.30 -51.32 -25.01
CA LEU A 106 -13.74 -52.58 -24.49
C LEU A 106 -13.09 -53.47 -25.58
N PRO A 107 -12.17 -54.39 -25.22
CA PRO A 107 -11.80 -55.47 -26.12
C PRO A 107 -12.94 -56.49 -26.23
N THR A 108 -13.23 -56.91 -27.47
CA THR A 108 -14.15 -58.00 -27.85
C THR A 108 -13.65 -59.36 -27.40
#